data_AF-A0A1W9RLQ6-F1
#
_entry.id   AF-A0A1W9RLQ6-F1
#
_cell.length_a   1.000
_cell.length_b   1.000
_cell.length_c   1.000
_cell.angle_alpha   90.00
_cell.angle_beta   90.00
_cell.angle_gamma   90.00
#
_symmetry.space_group_name_H-M   'P 1'
#
loop_
_entity.id
_entity.type
_entity.pdbx_description
1 polymer ?
#
loop_
_entity_poly.entity_id
_entity_poly.type
_entity_poly.pdbx_seq_one_letter_code
_entity_poly.pdbx_strand_id
1 'polypeptide(L)'
;MKEFYRKIGNRIKQLRERIGVSQEELAKSLGISRVSLSQIENGERKITAEEIVKISSIFNIDADILLDLKKDMKVVVEKRRTKASFKDTKSNIRISIPQKNLEKFKEVLLYILNKVGSKPNIGETVLYKLLYFIDFDFYEKYEEQLIGATYIKNHFGPTPIEFREVIKEMKGKDLIEVKSEYFKYPQRKYLPLREPDLSKLKAHEIKLIDEVLERLSDMNAQQISEYSHNDIPWLTTEKGERIDYESVFYRTLPYSVRSYSENTDEENI
;
A
#
# COMPACT_ATOMS: atom_id res chain seq x y z
N MET A 1 -30.55 -6.53 -7.47
CA MET A 1 -29.98 -7.56 -6.58
C MET A 1 -29.29 -8.69 -7.36
N LYS A 2 -29.97 -9.43 -8.25
CA LYS A 2 -29.35 -10.53 -9.04
C LYS A 2 -28.19 -10.06 -9.95
N GLU A 3 -28.34 -8.89 -10.57
CA GLU A 3 -27.31 -8.20 -11.36
C GLU A 3 -26.01 -7.95 -10.57
N PHE A 4 -26.13 -7.56 -9.29
CA PHE A 4 -25.01 -7.24 -8.41
C PHE A 4 -24.18 -8.48 -8.08
N TYR A 5 -24.85 -9.55 -7.65
CA TYR A 5 -24.17 -10.82 -7.36
C TYR A 5 -23.57 -11.46 -8.60
N ARG A 6 -24.19 -11.33 -9.78
CA ARG A 6 -23.62 -11.77 -11.05
C ARG A 6 -22.34 -11.01 -11.41
N LYS A 7 -22.30 -9.69 -11.17
CA LYS A 7 -21.08 -8.88 -11.39
C LYS A 7 -19.94 -9.29 -10.45
N ILE A 8 -20.24 -9.51 -9.17
CA ILE A 8 -19.26 -10.00 -8.18
C ILE A 8 -18.78 -11.39 -8.56
N GLY A 9 -19.69 -12.32 -8.84
CA GLY A 9 -19.39 -13.68 -9.25
C GLY A 9 -18.48 -13.75 -10.48
N ASN A 10 -18.81 -12.98 -11.52
CA ASN A 10 -17.95 -12.86 -12.71
C ASN A 10 -16.57 -12.28 -12.38
N ARG A 11 -16.47 -11.32 -11.46
CA ARG A 11 -15.19 -10.76 -11.02
C ARG A 11 -14.36 -11.80 -10.26
N ILE A 12 -14.97 -12.59 -9.38
CA ILE A 12 -14.31 -13.70 -8.67
C ILE A 12 -13.85 -14.75 -9.67
N LYS A 13 -14.70 -15.14 -10.62
CA LYS A 13 -14.36 -16.08 -11.70
C LYS A 13 -13.17 -15.59 -12.51
N GLN A 14 -13.19 -14.33 -12.92
CA GLN A 14 -12.07 -13.70 -13.61
C GLN A 14 -10.81 -13.73 -12.76
N LEU A 15 -10.87 -13.32 -11.49
CA LEU A 15 -9.72 -13.38 -10.59
C LEU A 15 -9.18 -14.82 -10.48
N ARG A 16 -10.04 -15.81 -10.27
CA ARG A 16 -9.68 -17.22 -10.20
C ARG A 16 -8.98 -17.71 -11.48
N GLU A 17 -9.58 -17.47 -12.64
CA GLU A 17 -9.04 -17.89 -13.94
C GLU A 17 -7.72 -17.17 -14.24
N ARG A 18 -7.59 -15.91 -13.78
CA ARG A 18 -6.35 -15.14 -13.86
C ARG A 18 -5.26 -15.76 -13.00
N ILE A 19 -5.56 -16.32 -11.84
CA ILE A 19 -4.54 -16.96 -11.00
C ILE A 19 -4.18 -18.38 -11.46
N GLY A 20 -4.87 -18.88 -12.49
CA GLY A 20 -4.68 -20.24 -13.03
C GLY A 20 -5.22 -21.34 -12.12
N VAL A 21 -6.04 -21.00 -11.13
CA VAL A 21 -6.54 -21.93 -10.13
C VAL A 21 -7.91 -22.46 -10.55
N SER A 22 -8.13 -23.75 -10.38
CA SER A 22 -9.40 -24.40 -10.65
C SER A 22 -10.46 -23.98 -9.64
N GLN A 23 -11.75 -24.19 -9.98
CA GLN A 23 -12.82 -23.98 -9.00
C GLN A 23 -12.64 -24.85 -7.76
N GLU A 24 -12.08 -26.05 -7.90
CA GLU A 24 -11.85 -26.95 -6.77
C GLU A 24 -10.81 -26.37 -5.80
N GLU A 25 -9.69 -25.89 -6.33
CA GLU A 25 -8.59 -25.36 -5.54
C GLU A 25 -8.96 -24.04 -4.85
N LEU A 26 -9.67 -23.12 -5.55
CA LEU A 26 -10.14 -21.90 -4.89
C LEU A 26 -11.19 -22.21 -3.82
N ALA A 27 -12.10 -23.14 -4.08
CA ALA A 27 -13.10 -23.55 -3.10
C ALA A 27 -12.44 -24.13 -1.84
N LYS A 28 -11.38 -24.93 -2.02
CA LYS A 28 -10.56 -25.45 -0.92
C LYS A 28 -9.91 -24.33 -0.10
N SER A 29 -9.31 -23.33 -0.74
CA SER A 29 -8.71 -22.16 -0.06
C SER A 29 -9.74 -21.29 0.66
N LEU A 30 -10.99 -21.28 0.19
CA LEU A 30 -12.10 -20.58 0.83
C LEU A 30 -12.77 -21.40 1.95
N GLY A 31 -12.52 -22.71 2.00
CA GLY A 31 -13.19 -23.64 2.92
C GLY A 31 -14.65 -23.91 2.54
N ILE A 32 -14.98 -23.88 1.24
CA ILE A 32 -16.34 -24.15 0.71
C ILE A 32 -16.31 -25.29 -0.32
N SER A 33 -17.47 -25.81 -0.70
CA SER A 33 -17.53 -26.82 -1.77
C SER A 33 -17.33 -26.19 -3.16
N ARG A 34 -16.77 -26.94 -4.11
CA ARG A 34 -16.65 -26.51 -5.52
C ARG A 34 -17.99 -26.07 -6.11
N VAL A 35 -19.07 -26.79 -5.76
CA VAL A 35 -20.44 -26.43 -6.18
C VAL A 35 -20.83 -25.05 -5.66
N SER A 36 -20.52 -24.76 -4.39
CA SER A 36 -20.80 -23.46 -3.77
C SER A 36 -20.04 -22.33 -4.46
N LEU A 37 -18.77 -22.57 -4.83
CA LEU A 37 -17.99 -21.58 -5.58
C LEU A 37 -18.57 -21.36 -6.99
N SER A 38 -18.93 -22.42 -7.71
CA SER A 38 -19.55 -22.31 -9.04
C SER A 38 -20.84 -21.49 -9.00
N GLN A 39 -21.68 -21.72 -8.00
CA GLN A 39 -22.91 -20.94 -7.80
C GLN A 39 -22.62 -19.48 -7.45
N ILE A 40 -21.58 -19.18 -6.67
CA ILE A 40 -21.14 -17.80 -6.43
C ILE A 40 -20.71 -17.14 -7.75
N GLU A 41 -19.85 -17.81 -8.53
CA GLU A 41 -19.30 -17.30 -9.78
C GLU A 41 -20.39 -16.99 -10.81
N ASN A 42 -21.45 -17.79 -10.86
CA ASN A 42 -22.60 -17.59 -11.75
C ASN A 42 -23.63 -16.60 -11.17
N GLY A 43 -23.46 -16.13 -9.94
CA GLY A 43 -24.40 -15.23 -9.25
C GLY A 43 -25.69 -15.90 -8.81
N GLU A 44 -25.71 -17.23 -8.72
CA GLU A 44 -26.83 -18.06 -8.25
C GLU A 44 -26.86 -18.13 -6.72
N ARG A 45 -25.68 -18.08 -6.08
CA ARG A 45 -25.52 -18.02 -4.63
C ARG A 45 -24.98 -16.66 -4.22
N LYS A 46 -25.57 -16.10 -3.15
CA LYS A 46 -25.05 -14.88 -2.52
C LYS A 46 -23.72 -15.17 -1.85
N ILE A 47 -22.77 -14.26 -2.03
CA ILE A 47 -21.51 -14.28 -1.29
C ILE A 47 -21.71 -13.71 0.12
N THR A 48 -21.05 -14.30 1.10
CA THR A 48 -21.02 -13.86 2.50
C THR A 48 -19.87 -12.87 2.76
N ALA A 49 -19.94 -12.13 3.87
CA ALA A 49 -18.86 -11.23 4.28
C ALA A 49 -17.54 -11.98 4.54
N GLU A 50 -17.61 -13.17 5.14
CA GLU A 50 -16.43 -14.00 5.38
C GLU A 50 -15.76 -14.46 4.07
N GLU A 51 -16.56 -14.90 3.09
CA GLU A 51 -16.06 -15.26 1.76
C GLU A 51 -15.45 -14.04 1.06
N ILE A 52 -16.05 -12.85 1.18
CA ILE A 52 -15.49 -11.60 0.64
C ILE A 52 -14.10 -11.33 1.24
N VAL A 53 -13.96 -11.43 2.58
CA VAL A 53 -12.67 -11.22 3.25
C VAL A 53 -11.63 -12.21 2.75
N LYS A 54 -11.96 -13.51 2.71
CA LYS A 54 -11.04 -14.56 2.25
C LYS A 54 -10.67 -14.39 0.78
N ILE A 55 -11.61 -14.06 -0.08
CA ILE A 55 -11.37 -13.79 -1.51
C ILE A 55 -10.46 -12.57 -1.65
N SER A 56 -10.74 -11.49 -0.93
CA SER A 56 -9.85 -10.34 -0.86
C SER A 56 -8.44 -10.77 -0.47
N SER A 57 -8.27 -11.56 0.60
CA SER A 57 -6.99 -12.11 1.05
C SER A 57 -6.26 -12.87 -0.06
N ILE A 58 -6.95 -13.84 -0.68
CA ILE A 58 -6.38 -14.74 -1.70
C ILE A 58 -5.93 -13.96 -2.94
N PHE A 59 -6.73 -12.99 -3.39
CA PHE A 59 -6.47 -12.26 -4.63
C PHE A 59 -5.70 -10.96 -4.43
N ASN A 60 -5.34 -10.61 -3.19
CA ASN A 60 -4.62 -9.39 -2.84
C ASN A 60 -5.34 -8.11 -3.33
N ILE A 61 -6.67 -8.03 -3.13
CA ILE A 61 -7.50 -6.89 -3.54
C ILE A 61 -8.42 -6.39 -2.42
N ASP A 62 -8.65 -5.08 -2.37
CA ASP A 62 -9.60 -4.47 -1.45
C ASP A 62 -11.03 -4.98 -1.66
N ALA A 63 -11.77 -5.21 -0.57
CA ALA A 63 -13.17 -5.61 -0.63
C ALA A 63 -14.01 -4.58 -1.41
N ASP A 64 -13.70 -3.29 -1.31
CA ASP A 64 -14.37 -2.22 -2.05
C ASP A 64 -14.19 -2.36 -3.57
N ILE A 65 -13.04 -2.89 -4.01
CA ILE A 65 -12.76 -3.17 -5.43
C ILE A 65 -13.53 -4.43 -5.85
N LEU A 66 -13.58 -5.46 -5.00
CA LEU A 66 -14.35 -6.67 -5.26
C LEU A 66 -15.86 -6.37 -5.37
N LEU A 67 -16.36 -5.49 -4.51
CA LEU A 67 -17.78 -5.12 -4.39
C LEU A 67 -18.20 -3.95 -5.31
N ASP A 68 -17.26 -3.31 -6.00
CA ASP A 68 -17.51 -2.20 -6.92
C ASP A 68 -18.10 -0.95 -6.22
N LEU A 69 -17.71 -0.69 -4.97
CA LEU A 69 -18.33 0.33 -4.10
C LEU A 69 -17.87 1.77 -4.38
N LYS A 70 -17.23 2.07 -5.52
CA LYS A 70 -16.75 3.42 -5.81
C LYS A 70 -17.91 4.41 -6.01
N LYS A 71 -18.34 5.05 -4.91
CA LYS A 71 -19.11 6.29 -4.89
C LYS A 71 -18.23 7.41 -4.32
N ASP A 72 -17.82 8.29 -5.23
CA ASP A 72 -17.22 9.62 -5.08
C ASP A 72 -16.86 10.10 -3.67
N MET A 73 -15.58 9.97 -3.32
CA MET A 73 -14.94 10.80 -2.30
C MET A 73 -14.61 12.15 -2.95
N LYS A 74 -15.50 13.14 -2.85
CA LYS A 74 -15.26 14.51 -3.36
C LYS A 74 -14.39 15.28 -2.37
N VAL A 75 -13.10 15.42 -2.69
CA VAL A 75 -12.18 16.35 -2.03
C VAL A 75 -12.48 17.76 -2.57
N VAL A 76 -13.11 18.62 -1.76
CA VAL A 76 -13.28 20.04 -2.07
C VAL A 76 -12.07 20.79 -1.51
N VAL A 77 -11.28 21.39 -2.40
CA VAL A 77 -10.13 22.24 -2.06
C VAL A 77 -10.66 23.65 -1.78
N GLU A 78 -10.84 24.03 -0.51
CA GLU A 78 -11.18 25.42 -0.18
C GLU A 78 -9.92 26.23 0.13
N LYS A 79 -9.62 27.21 -0.74
CA LYS A 79 -8.66 28.28 -0.46
C LYS A 79 -9.23 29.19 0.64
N ARG A 80 -8.51 29.24 1.77
CA ARG A 80 -8.66 30.12 2.95
C ARG A 80 -9.59 31.33 2.80
N ARG A 81 -10.55 31.46 3.73
CA ARG A 81 -10.97 32.74 4.34
C ARG A 81 -11.25 32.57 5.84
N THR A 82 -11.06 33.66 6.56
CA THR A 82 -10.86 33.84 8.01
C THR A 82 -12.11 33.77 8.89
N LYS A 83 -11.91 33.29 10.14
CA LYS A 83 -12.66 33.52 11.40
C LYS A 83 -14.19 33.36 11.39
N ALA A 84 -14.69 32.30 12.03
CA ALA A 84 -15.57 32.32 13.23
C ALA A 84 -16.22 30.94 13.48
N SER A 85 -16.19 30.52 14.76
CA SER A 85 -17.00 29.53 15.48
C SER A 85 -17.75 28.43 14.70
N PHE A 86 -17.42 27.16 14.94
CA PHE A 86 -18.42 26.08 14.94
C PHE A 86 -18.05 25.01 15.98
N LYS A 87 -19.02 24.77 16.88
CA LYS A 87 -19.07 23.72 17.90
C LYS A 87 -19.03 22.33 17.25
N ASP A 88 -18.43 21.41 17.98
CA ASP A 88 -18.33 19.97 17.74
C ASP A 88 -19.62 19.31 17.25
N THR A 89 -19.53 18.36 16.32
CA THR A 89 -19.61 16.91 16.63
C THR A 89 -19.20 16.06 15.40
N LYS A 90 -18.48 14.96 15.68
CA LYS A 90 -18.14 13.79 14.82
C LYS A 90 -16.95 13.92 13.85
N SER A 91 -15.77 13.61 14.42
CA SER A 91 -14.64 12.86 13.82
C SER A 91 -14.43 13.00 12.32
N ASN A 92 -14.10 14.22 11.87
CA ASN A 92 -13.32 14.40 10.65
C ASN A 92 -11.85 14.40 11.06
N ILE A 93 -11.12 13.34 10.72
CA ILE A 93 -9.66 13.29 10.86
C ILE A 93 -9.10 14.41 9.99
N ARG A 94 -8.73 15.54 10.62
CA ARG A 94 -8.03 16.64 9.97
C ARG A 94 -6.58 16.21 9.77
N ILE A 95 -6.27 15.58 8.64
CA ILE A 95 -4.88 15.30 8.25
C ILE A 95 -4.31 16.60 7.68
N SER A 96 -3.64 17.37 8.55
CA SER A 96 -2.88 18.55 8.13
C SER A 96 -1.54 18.08 7.58
N ILE A 97 -1.50 17.71 6.29
CA ILE A 97 -0.24 17.38 5.61
C ILE A 97 0.59 18.67 5.51
N PRO A 98 1.81 18.75 6.06
CA PRO A 98 2.68 19.89 5.83
C PRO A 98 3.01 19.97 4.33
N GLN A 99 2.67 21.09 3.69
CA GLN A 99 2.86 21.31 2.24
C GLN A 99 4.31 21.04 1.76
N LYS A 100 5.30 21.13 2.66
CA LYS A 100 6.71 20.80 2.38
C LYS A 100 6.94 19.31 2.09
N ASN A 101 6.17 18.41 2.69
CA ASN A 101 6.35 16.97 2.54
C ASN A 101 5.72 16.44 1.24
N LEU A 102 4.71 17.14 0.70
CA LEU A 102 4.04 16.71 -0.53
C LEU A 102 4.96 16.78 -1.75
N GLU A 103 5.74 17.85 -1.89
CA GLU A 103 6.72 17.98 -2.98
C GLU A 103 7.82 16.93 -2.86
N LYS A 104 8.33 16.69 -1.64
CA LYS A 104 9.29 15.61 -1.39
C LYS A 104 8.70 14.25 -1.77
N PHE A 105 7.45 13.96 -1.40
CA PHE A 105 6.76 12.74 -1.81
C PHE A 105 6.79 12.58 -3.34
N LYS A 106 6.37 13.60 -4.09
CA LYS A 106 6.35 13.55 -5.57
C LYS A 106 7.71 13.20 -6.15
N GLU A 107 8.78 13.84 -5.68
CA GLU A 107 10.12 13.60 -6.20
C GLU A 107 10.68 12.22 -5.79
N VAL A 108 10.41 11.75 -4.57
CA VAL A 108 10.77 10.38 -4.15
C VAL A 108 10.01 9.34 -4.96
N LEU A 109 8.72 9.57 -5.19
CA LEU A 109 7.89 8.69 -6.01
C LEU A 109 8.41 8.62 -7.45
N LEU A 110 8.73 9.76 -8.07
CA LEU A 110 9.34 9.78 -9.40
C LEU A 110 10.70 9.09 -9.43
N TYR A 111 11.51 9.24 -8.38
CA TYR A 111 12.79 8.56 -8.26
C TYR A 111 12.62 7.03 -8.27
N ILE A 112 11.72 6.51 -7.42
CA ILE A 112 11.40 5.08 -7.37
C ILE A 112 10.87 4.60 -8.74
N LEU A 113 9.95 5.34 -9.35
CA LEU A 113 9.34 4.94 -10.62
C LEU A 113 10.33 4.94 -11.79
N ASN A 114 11.25 5.90 -11.85
CA ASN A 114 12.30 5.92 -12.88
C ASN A 114 13.33 4.78 -12.66
N LYS A 115 13.64 4.42 -11.41
CA LYS A 115 14.57 3.32 -11.10
C LYS A 115 13.97 1.93 -11.34
N VAL A 116 12.76 1.68 -10.84
CA VAL A 116 12.18 0.32 -10.80
C VAL A 116 10.77 0.20 -11.36
N GLY A 117 10.09 1.31 -11.71
CA GLY A 117 8.68 1.28 -12.15
C GLY A 117 8.43 0.47 -13.43
N SER A 118 9.45 0.29 -14.27
CA SER A 118 9.39 -0.56 -15.47
C SER A 118 9.37 -2.06 -15.14
N LYS A 119 9.90 -2.47 -13.97
CA LYS A 119 9.90 -3.88 -13.54
C LYS A 119 8.46 -4.41 -13.49
N PRO A 120 8.22 -5.65 -13.96
CA PRO A 120 6.86 -6.11 -14.21
C PRO A 120 6.11 -6.39 -12.89
N ASN A 121 6.80 -6.75 -11.80
CA ASN A 121 6.24 -6.91 -10.46
C ASN A 121 5.85 -5.60 -9.75
N ILE A 122 6.34 -4.44 -10.21
CA ILE A 122 6.10 -3.15 -9.55
C ILE A 122 4.73 -2.59 -9.92
N GLY A 123 3.73 -2.90 -9.09
CA GLY A 123 2.40 -2.30 -9.10
C GLY A 123 2.12 -1.51 -7.82
N GLU A 124 0.91 -0.94 -7.72
CA GLU A 124 0.48 -0.11 -6.57
C GLU A 124 0.75 -0.76 -5.21
N THR A 125 0.45 -2.06 -5.04
CA THR A 125 0.69 -2.77 -3.78
C THR A 125 2.16 -2.78 -3.40
N VAL A 126 3.06 -3.10 -4.34
CA VAL A 126 4.51 -3.14 -4.06
C VAL A 126 5.03 -1.74 -3.76
N LEU A 127 4.57 -0.75 -4.52
CA LEU A 127 4.95 0.66 -4.36
C LEU A 127 4.58 1.20 -2.96
N TYR A 128 3.43 0.81 -2.40
CA TYR A 128 3.07 1.18 -1.02
C TYR A 128 4.10 0.69 0.01
N LYS A 129 4.62 -0.53 -0.18
CA LYS A 129 5.56 -1.13 0.77
C LYS A 129 6.95 -0.55 0.58
N LEU A 130 7.36 -0.27 -0.66
CA LEU A 130 8.61 0.45 -0.91
C LEU A 130 8.60 1.82 -0.24
N LEU A 131 7.52 2.60 -0.39
CA LEU A 131 7.38 3.89 0.28
C LEU A 131 7.43 3.75 1.81
N TYR A 132 6.70 2.77 2.35
CA TYR A 132 6.71 2.47 3.79
C TYR A 132 8.11 2.16 4.31
N PHE A 133 8.84 1.22 3.70
CA PHE A 133 10.18 0.86 4.16
C PHE A 133 11.18 2.01 3.96
N ILE A 134 11.09 2.76 2.85
CA ILE A 134 11.93 3.97 2.65
C ILE A 134 11.74 4.95 3.80
N ASP A 135 10.51 5.25 4.18
CA ASP A 135 10.23 6.27 5.18
C ASP A 135 10.57 5.80 6.59
N PHE A 136 10.26 4.55 6.92
CA PHE A 136 10.50 3.98 8.25
C PHE A 136 11.98 3.64 8.48
N ASP A 137 12.70 3.13 7.47
CA ASP A 137 14.14 2.86 7.60
C ASP A 137 14.93 4.16 7.70
N PHE A 138 14.48 5.22 7.01
CA PHE A 138 15.05 6.55 7.15
C PHE A 138 14.85 7.10 8.57
N TYR A 139 13.63 6.97 9.09
CA TYR A 139 13.31 7.39 10.45
C TYR A 139 14.09 6.59 11.50
N GLU A 140 14.22 5.27 11.34
CA GLU A 140 15.04 4.45 12.23
C GLU A 140 16.50 4.95 12.24
N LYS A 141 17.08 5.22 11.07
CA LYS A 141 18.49 5.58 10.94
C LYS A 141 18.81 7.02 11.39
N TYR A 142 17.91 7.96 11.14
CA TYR A 142 18.19 9.40 11.30
C TYR A 142 17.22 10.13 12.23
N GLU A 143 16.17 9.47 12.73
CA GLU A 143 15.12 10.05 13.59
C GLU A 143 14.36 11.23 12.92
N GLU A 144 14.48 11.34 11.59
CA GLU A 144 13.77 12.28 10.75
C GLU A 144 12.89 11.51 9.76
N GLN A 145 11.72 12.05 9.40
CA GLN A 145 10.88 11.45 8.36
C GLN A 145 11.37 11.89 6.97
N LEU A 146 11.49 10.95 6.03
CA LEU A 146 11.92 11.27 4.66
C LEU A 146 10.77 11.91 3.88
N ILE A 147 9.66 11.17 3.77
CA ILE A 147 8.42 11.64 3.13
C ILE A 147 7.46 12.13 4.22
N GLY A 148 7.41 11.44 5.36
CA GLY A 148 6.47 11.73 6.45
C GLY A 148 5.03 11.50 6.02
N ALA A 149 4.76 10.42 5.30
CA ALA A 149 3.40 10.02 4.95
C ALA A 149 2.71 9.35 6.16
N THR A 150 1.38 9.44 6.21
CA THR A 150 0.61 8.70 7.22
C THR A 150 0.35 7.29 6.70
N TYR A 151 0.85 6.27 7.39
CA TYR A 151 0.60 4.87 7.04
C TYR A 151 -0.46 4.25 7.94
N ILE A 152 -1.39 3.50 7.36
CA ILE A 152 -2.40 2.72 8.11
C ILE A 152 -2.20 1.22 7.92
N LYS A 153 -2.47 0.45 8.98
CA LYS A 153 -2.47 -1.01 8.91
C LYS A 153 -3.70 -1.51 8.15
N ASN A 154 -3.49 -1.93 6.91
CA ASN A 154 -4.49 -2.62 6.12
C ASN A 154 -4.18 -4.11 5.98
N HIS A 155 -5.16 -4.85 5.47
CA HIS A 155 -5.08 -6.29 5.33
C HIS A 155 -3.90 -6.78 4.45
N PHE A 156 -3.49 -5.97 3.49
CA PHE A 156 -2.39 -6.28 2.57
C PHE A 156 -1.10 -5.53 2.91
N GLY A 157 -0.95 -5.06 4.15
CA GLY A 157 0.22 -4.32 4.58
C GLY A 157 -0.04 -2.81 4.77
N PRO A 158 1.02 -2.04 5.05
CA PRO A 158 0.92 -0.60 5.28
C PRO A 158 0.44 0.11 4.01
N THR A 159 -0.43 1.11 4.19
CA THR A 159 -0.97 1.93 3.08
C THR A 159 -0.75 3.41 3.38
N PRO A 160 -0.02 4.15 2.52
CA PRO A 160 0.13 5.61 2.65
C PRO A 160 -1.18 6.32 2.28
N ILE A 161 -1.77 7.07 3.21
CA ILE A 161 -3.05 7.75 3.01
C ILE A 161 -2.94 8.82 1.90
N GLU A 162 -1.85 9.57 1.91
CA GLU A 162 -1.62 10.73 1.03
C GLU A 162 -1.38 10.34 -0.42
N PHE A 163 -1.04 9.08 -0.69
CA PHE A 163 -0.66 8.61 -2.02
C PHE A 163 -1.74 8.89 -3.08
N ARG A 164 -3.02 8.72 -2.73
CA ARG A 164 -4.11 8.97 -3.68
C ARG A 164 -4.17 10.43 -4.13
N GLU A 165 -3.92 11.37 -3.23
CA GLU A 165 -3.91 12.80 -3.58
C GLU A 165 -2.63 13.16 -4.35
N VAL A 166 -1.47 12.61 -3.96
CA VAL A 166 -0.20 12.77 -4.71
C VAL A 166 -0.37 12.32 -6.16
N ILE A 167 -0.90 11.11 -6.39
CA ILE A 167 -1.16 10.61 -7.74
C ILE A 167 -2.13 11.51 -8.51
N LYS A 168 -3.18 12.01 -7.85
CA LYS A 168 -4.15 12.90 -8.48
C LYS A 168 -3.53 14.22 -8.93
N GLU A 169 -2.61 14.80 -8.16
CA GLU A 169 -1.90 16.02 -8.54
C GLU A 169 -0.88 15.79 -9.66
N MET A 170 -0.25 14.61 -9.69
CA MET A 170 0.80 14.28 -10.66
C MET A 170 0.27 13.77 -12.02
N LYS A 171 -0.96 13.22 -12.04
CA LYS A 171 -1.50 12.54 -13.22
C LYS A 171 -1.66 13.49 -14.41
N GLY A 172 -1.10 13.08 -15.55
CA GLY A 172 -1.14 13.85 -16.80
C GLY A 172 -0.11 14.97 -16.90
N LYS A 173 0.69 15.17 -15.85
CA LYS A 173 1.81 16.12 -15.83
C LYS A 173 3.13 15.42 -15.57
N ASP A 174 3.25 14.76 -14.42
CA ASP A 174 4.48 14.15 -13.94
C ASP A 174 4.49 12.62 -14.18
N LEU A 175 3.32 11.99 -14.23
CA LEU A 175 3.17 10.56 -14.51
C LEU A 175 1.83 10.23 -15.18
N ILE A 176 1.74 9.04 -15.75
CA ILE A 176 0.47 8.43 -16.18
C ILE A 176 0.18 7.16 -15.39
N GLU A 177 -1.11 6.89 -15.25
CA GLU A 177 -1.60 5.64 -14.67
C GLU A 177 -1.99 4.69 -15.79
N VAL A 178 -1.41 3.49 -15.79
CA VAL A 178 -1.69 2.45 -16.76
C VAL A 178 -2.29 1.25 -16.04
N LYS A 179 -3.37 0.72 -16.61
CA LYS A 179 -3.87 -0.61 -16.23
C LYS A 179 -3.14 -1.61 -17.12
N SER A 180 -2.23 -2.37 -16.54
CA SER A 180 -1.50 -3.44 -17.22
C SER A 180 -1.90 -4.79 -16.65
N GLU A 181 -1.45 -5.85 -17.30
CA GLU A 181 -1.49 -7.19 -16.73
C GLU A 181 -0.07 -7.57 -16.30
N TYR A 182 0.10 -8.00 -15.05
CA TYR A 182 1.30 -8.71 -14.61
C TYR A 182 0.91 -10.15 -14.33
N PHE A 183 1.59 -11.08 -15.01
CA PHE A 183 1.08 -12.43 -15.27
C PHE A 183 -0.29 -12.40 -15.95
N LYS A 184 -1.37 -12.43 -15.15
CA LYS A 184 -2.77 -12.46 -15.62
C LYS A 184 -3.68 -11.53 -14.80
N TYR A 185 -3.14 -10.72 -13.88
CA TYR A 185 -3.94 -9.90 -12.97
C TYR A 185 -3.95 -8.44 -13.40
N PRO A 186 -5.08 -7.71 -13.23
CA PRO A 186 -5.10 -6.28 -13.45
C PRO A 186 -4.19 -5.61 -12.41
N GLN A 187 -3.11 -5.02 -12.89
CA GLN A 187 -2.15 -4.27 -12.10
C GLN A 187 -2.32 -2.79 -12.43
N ARG A 188 -2.35 -1.96 -11.39
CA ARG A 188 -2.26 -0.51 -11.55
C ARG A 188 -0.79 -0.12 -11.49
N LYS A 189 -0.26 0.36 -12.61
CA LYS A 189 1.10 0.86 -12.75
C LYS A 189 1.11 2.36 -12.93
N TYR A 190 2.22 2.96 -12.56
CA TYR A 190 2.50 4.37 -12.75
C TYR A 190 3.75 4.49 -13.59
N LEU A 191 3.65 5.18 -14.73
CA LEU A 191 4.80 5.42 -15.61
C LEU A 191 5.17 6.90 -15.50
N PRO A 192 6.42 7.22 -15.14
CA PRO A 192 6.86 8.60 -15.04
C PRO A 192 6.89 9.24 -16.44
N LEU A 193 6.50 10.50 -16.53
CA LEU A 193 6.63 11.34 -17.74
C LEU A 193 7.85 12.25 -17.68
N ARG A 194 8.51 12.33 -16.52
CA ARG A 194 9.74 13.09 -16.30
C ARG A 194 10.62 12.43 -15.25
N GLU A 195 11.88 12.85 -15.26
CA GLU A 195 12.84 12.55 -14.20
C GLU A 195 12.51 13.34 -12.90
N PRO A 196 12.93 12.81 -11.73
CA PRO A 196 12.82 13.53 -10.46
C PRO A 196 13.76 14.75 -10.41
N ASP A 197 13.34 15.81 -9.73
CA ASP A 197 14.21 16.94 -9.37
C ASP A 197 15.10 16.55 -8.18
N LEU A 198 16.32 16.12 -8.49
CA LEU A 198 17.29 15.70 -7.49
C LEU A 198 17.74 16.84 -6.56
N SER A 199 17.50 18.12 -6.89
CA SER A 199 17.77 19.22 -5.96
C SER A 199 16.90 19.17 -4.70
N LYS A 200 15.82 18.39 -4.74
CA LYS A 200 14.94 18.14 -3.59
C LYS A 200 15.38 16.96 -2.73
N LEU A 201 16.40 16.20 -3.13
CA LEU A 201 16.84 14.99 -2.45
C LEU A 201 18.30 15.12 -2.01
N LYS A 202 18.57 14.89 -0.72
CA LYS A 202 19.93 14.88 -0.18
C LYS A 202 20.62 13.56 -0.53
N ALA A 203 21.95 13.56 -0.61
CA ALA A 203 22.71 12.37 -0.98
C ALA A 203 22.45 11.15 -0.08
N HIS A 204 22.28 11.34 1.23
CA HIS A 204 21.98 10.24 2.16
C HIS A 204 20.53 9.74 2.07
N GLU A 205 19.57 10.61 1.69
CA GLU A 205 18.20 10.21 1.38
C GLU A 205 18.18 9.31 0.14
N ILE A 206 18.89 9.71 -0.93
CA ILE A 206 19.03 8.92 -2.16
C ILE A 206 19.69 7.56 -1.85
N LYS A 207 20.79 7.57 -1.09
CA LYS A 207 21.48 6.34 -0.70
C LYS A 207 20.55 5.35 0.01
N LEU A 208 19.74 5.82 0.96
CA LEU A 208 18.81 4.96 1.68
C LEU A 208 17.67 4.47 0.78
N ILE A 209 17.16 5.30 -0.12
CA ILE A 209 16.18 4.87 -1.12
C ILE A 209 16.78 3.73 -1.96
N ASP A 210 17.98 3.89 -2.48
CA ASP A 210 18.65 2.87 -3.29
C ASP A 210 18.89 1.57 -2.48
N GLU A 211 19.32 1.65 -1.21
CA GLU A 211 19.47 0.48 -0.30
C GLU A 211 18.15 -0.29 -0.14
N VAL A 212 17.02 0.41 0.04
CA VAL A 212 15.70 -0.22 0.16
C VAL A 212 15.25 -0.84 -1.17
N LEU A 213 15.46 -0.14 -2.29
CA LEU A 213 15.11 -0.66 -3.62
C LEU A 213 15.92 -1.92 -3.97
N GLU A 214 17.22 -1.96 -3.65
CA GLU A 214 18.07 -3.14 -3.86
C GLU A 214 17.55 -4.35 -3.07
N ARG A 215 17.15 -4.14 -1.81
CA ARG A 215 16.65 -5.22 -0.96
C ARG A 215 15.25 -5.73 -1.34
N LEU A 216 14.35 -4.85 -1.77
CA LEU A 216 12.91 -5.17 -1.82
C LEU A 216 12.27 -5.11 -3.22
N SER A 217 12.88 -4.44 -4.20
CA SER A 217 12.21 -4.18 -5.49
C SER A 217 12.02 -5.40 -6.39
N ASP A 218 12.69 -6.52 -6.10
CA ASP A 218 12.49 -7.78 -6.84
C ASP A 218 11.38 -8.66 -6.25
N MET A 219 10.85 -8.31 -5.07
CA MET A 219 9.73 -9.02 -4.47
C MET A 219 8.43 -8.74 -5.23
N ASN A 220 7.62 -9.78 -5.43
CA ASN A 220 6.27 -9.62 -5.93
C ASN A 220 5.30 -9.14 -4.82
N ALA A 221 4.07 -8.82 -5.19
CA ALA A 221 3.08 -8.27 -4.26
C ALA A 221 2.76 -9.20 -3.07
N GLN A 222 2.86 -10.53 -3.24
CA GLN A 222 2.65 -11.48 -2.15
C GLN A 222 3.84 -11.48 -1.21
N GLN A 223 5.06 -11.63 -1.74
CA GLN A 223 6.31 -11.67 -0.98
C GLN A 223 6.50 -10.41 -0.13
N ILE A 224 6.33 -9.22 -0.72
CA ILE A 224 6.55 -7.97 0.02
C ILE A 224 5.44 -7.71 1.05
N SER A 225 4.22 -8.20 0.81
CA SER A 225 3.14 -8.10 1.80
C SER A 225 3.44 -9.00 3.00
N GLU A 226 3.84 -10.25 2.75
CA GLU A 226 4.29 -11.18 3.80
C GLU A 226 5.48 -10.62 4.59
N TYR A 227 6.46 -10.03 3.90
CA TYR A 227 7.57 -9.33 4.56
C TYR A 227 7.07 -8.17 5.45
N SER A 228 6.21 -7.29 4.93
CA SER A 228 5.66 -6.18 5.73
C SER A 228 4.79 -6.61 6.91
N HIS A 229 4.15 -7.79 6.85
CA HIS A 229 3.32 -8.31 7.94
C HIS A 229 4.13 -8.82 9.13
N ASN A 230 5.43 -9.05 8.92
CA ASN A 230 6.37 -9.49 9.94
C ASN A 230 7.21 -8.33 10.50
N ASP A 231 7.02 -7.11 10.01
CA ASP A 231 7.71 -5.92 10.51
C ASP A 231 7.01 -5.40 11.79
N ILE A 232 7.80 -5.00 12.79
CA ILE A 232 7.31 -4.66 14.13
C ILE A 232 6.27 -3.53 14.11
N PRO A 233 6.48 -2.38 13.43
CA PRO A 233 5.48 -1.33 13.35
C PRO A 233 4.13 -1.82 12.83
N TRP A 234 4.12 -2.71 11.84
CA TRP A 234 2.89 -3.27 11.32
C TRP A 234 2.26 -4.27 12.30
N LEU A 235 3.08 -5.13 12.93
CA LEU A 235 2.61 -6.14 13.88
C LEU A 235 1.90 -5.53 15.09
N THR A 236 2.50 -4.49 15.69
CA THR A 236 2.01 -3.87 16.93
C THR A 236 0.87 -2.88 16.73
N THR A 237 0.56 -2.51 15.48
CA THR A 237 -0.54 -1.60 15.16
C THR A 237 -1.86 -2.36 15.05
N GLU A 238 -2.98 -1.76 15.45
CA GLU A 238 -4.32 -2.32 15.26
C GLU A 238 -4.83 -2.12 13.83
N LYS A 239 -5.68 -3.03 13.34
CA LYS A 239 -6.19 -2.94 11.96
C LYS A 239 -6.98 -1.64 11.74
N GLY A 240 -6.62 -0.87 10.72
CA GLY A 240 -7.23 0.41 10.36
C GLY A 240 -6.62 1.62 11.09
N GLU A 241 -5.78 1.39 12.09
CA GLU A 241 -5.10 2.45 12.83
C GLU A 241 -3.82 2.90 12.12
N ARG A 242 -3.33 4.08 12.54
CA ARG A 242 -2.07 4.64 12.08
C ARG A 242 -0.90 3.86 12.65
N ILE A 243 0.07 3.56 11.79
CA ILE A 243 1.33 2.94 12.19
C ILE A 243 2.23 4.03 12.76
N ASP A 244 2.71 3.79 13.98
CA ASP A 244 3.61 4.71 14.68
C ASP A 244 5.05 4.55 14.18
N TYR A 245 5.69 5.66 13.80
CA TYR A 245 7.08 5.66 13.37
C TYR A 245 8.03 5.24 14.49
N GLU A 246 7.76 5.60 15.76
CA GLU A 246 8.65 5.28 16.89
C GLU A 246 8.77 3.78 17.13
N SER A 247 7.82 2.99 16.65
CA SER A 247 7.87 1.53 16.78
C SER A 247 9.03 0.87 16.01
N VAL A 248 9.71 1.60 15.09
CA VAL A 248 10.92 1.09 14.43
C VAL A 248 12.07 0.80 15.38
N PHE A 249 12.13 1.47 16.55
CA PHE A 249 13.20 1.26 17.52
C PHE A 249 13.11 -0.10 18.24
N TYR A 250 11.99 -0.83 18.05
CA TYR A 250 11.83 -2.19 18.54
C TYR A 250 12.03 -3.25 17.44
N ARG A 251 12.45 -2.84 16.22
CA ARG A 251 12.75 -3.78 15.14
C ARG A 251 13.96 -4.64 15.49
N THR A 252 13.90 -5.89 15.04
CA THR A 252 15.04 -6.81 15.03
C THR A 252 15.46 -7.11 13.59
N LEU A 253 16.56 -7.84 13.41
CA LEU A 253 16.88 -8.42 12.11
C LEU A 253 15.69 -9.28 11.61
N PRO A 254 15.37 -9.29 10.31
CA PRO A 254 16.08 -8.62 9.20
C PRO A 254 15.57 -7.19 8.86
N TYR A 255 14.79 -6.55 9.75
CA TYR A 255 14.16 -5.24 9.48
C TYR A 255 14.97 -4.07 10.00
N SER A 256 15.63 -4.23 11.15
CA SER A 256 16.48 -3.20 11.77
C SER A 256 17.60 -2.77 10.82
N VAL A 257 17.68 -1.47 10.55
CA VAL A 257 18.75 -0.84 9.78
C VAL A 257 19.74 -0.07 10.66
N ARG A 258 19.49 0.02 11.97
CA ARG A 258 20.51 0.40 12.96
C ARG A 258 21.48 -0.75 13.19
N SER A 259 22.77 -0.44 13.12
CA SER A 259 23.80 -1.25 13.76
C SER A 259 23.83 -0.85 15.24
N TYR A 260 23.27 -1.68 16.11
CA TYR A 260 23.64 -1.63 17.51
C TYR A 260 25.11 -2.08 17.54
N SER A 261 26.05 -1.18 17.83
CA SER A 261 27.31 -1.66 18.40
C SER A 261 26.89 -2.47 19.62
N GLU A 262 27.25 -3.74 19.64
CA GLU A 262 27.38 -4.44 20.91
C GLU A 262 28.44 -3.65 21.68
N ASN A 263 28.01 -2.62 22.41
CA ASN A 263 28.72 -2.19 23.59
C ASN A 263 28.51 -3.34 24.58
N THR A 264 29.26 -4.42 24.40
CA THR A 264 29.70 -5.23 25.52
C THR A 264 30.54 -4.29 26.38
N ASP A 265 29.85 -3.54 27.23
CA ASP A 265 30.42 -3.07 28.47
C ASP A 265 30.70 -4.35 29.29
N GLU A 266 31.79 -5.04 28.93
CA GLU A 266 32.56 -5.81 29.90
C GLU A 266 33.13 -4.78 30.88
N GLU A 267 32.27 -4.33 31.80
CA GLU A 267 32.70 -3.71 33.04
C GLU A 267 33.59 -4.75 33.74
N ASN A 268 34.89 -4.51 33.63
CA ASN A 268 35.92 -5.12 34.45
C ASN A 268 35.48 -5.09 35.93
N ILE A 269 35.20 -6.27 36.49
CA ILE A 269 35.15 -6.52 37.94
C ILE A 269 36.46 -7.21 38.34
#